data_AF-A0A2V7RG06-F1
#
_entry.id   AF-A0A2V7RG06-F1
#
_cell.length_a   1.000
_cell.length_b   1.000
_cell.length_c   1.000
_cell.angle_alpha   90.00
_cell.angle_beta   90.00
_cell.angle_gamma   90.00
#
_symmetry.space_group_name_H-M   'P 1'
#
loop_
_entity.id
_entity.type
_entity.pdbx_description
1 polymer ?
#
loop_
_entity_poly.entity_id
_entity_poly.type
_entity_poly.pdbx_seq_one_letter_code
_entity_poly.pdbx_strand_id
1 'polypeptide(L)'
;MERSGDDGKIYGDLTIRGVTKPVVLTGHFLGLQNNANGGQRLGLEASTTVNRLDYGVKWNRAVEGGGMMLWNGVTIDIAVEALHRGRRG
;
A
#
# COMPACT_ATOMS: atom_id res chain seq x y z
N MET A 1 10.05 -8.20 9.07
CA MET A 1 8.72 -7.70 9.44
C MET A 1 8.73 -7.45 10.93
N GLU A 2 8.50 -6.21 11.36
CA GLU A 2 8.19 -5.90 12.75
C GLU A 2 6.66 -5.99 12.89
N ARG A 3 6.17 -6.80 13.84
CA ARG A 3 4.74 -7.06 14.04
C ARG A 3 4.34 -6.82 15.48
N SER A 4 3.16 -6.25 15.68
CA SER A 4 2.47 -6.11 16.97
C SER A 4 1.02 -6.53 16.78
N GLY A 5 0.66 -7.73 17.24
CA GLY A 5 -0.66 -8.31 16.96
C GLY A 5 -0.89 -8.50 15.46
N ASP A 6 -1.99 -7.94 14.97
CA ASP A 6 -2.38 -7.99 13.55
C ASP A 6 -1.73 -6.89 12.71
N ASP A 7 -1.07 -5.91 13.34
CA ASP A 7 -0.36 -4.84 12.65
C ASP A 7 1.10 -5.20 12.37
N GLY A 8 1.63 -4.68 11.27
CA GLY A 8 3.05 -4.82 10.96
C GLY A 8 3.59 -3.86 9.92
N LYS A 9 4.92 -3.78 9.84
CA LYS A 9 5.63 -3.01 8.81
C LYS A 9 6.02 -3.91 7.64
N ILE A 10 5.62 -3.50 6.44
CA ILE A 10 5.95 -4.15 5.17
C ILE A 10 6.94 -3.24 4.44
N TYR A 11 8.17 -3.72 4.28
CA TYR A 11 9.24 -3.00 3.58
C TYR A 11 9.28 -3.49 2.13
N GLY A 12 9.42 -2.57 1.19
CA GLY A 12 9.55 -2.92 -0.22
C GLY A 12 9.92 -1.71 -1.07
N ASP A 13 10.16 -1.97 -2.35
CA ASP A 13 10.49 -0.94 -3.31
C ASP A 13 9.25 -0.53 -4.11
N LEU A 14 8.95 0.76 -4.13
CA LEU A 14 7.91 1.35 -4.95
C LEU A 14 8.52 1.99 -6.19
N THR A 15 8.09 1.54 -7.36
CA THR A 15 8.49 2.11 -8.64
C THR A 15 7.34 2.92 -9.22
N ILE A 16 7.54 4.23 -9.42
CA ILE A 16 6.59 5.10 -10.12
C ILE A 16 7.36 5.86 -11.19
N ARG A 17 6.89 5.80 -12.45
CA ARG A 17 7.52 6.48 -13.60
C ARG A 17 9.02 6.17 -13.75
N GLY A 18 9.41 4.93 -13.50
CA GLY A 18 10.81 4.48 -13.59
C GLY A 18 11.72 4.91 -12.44
N VAL A 19 11.22 5.67 -11.46
CA VAL A 19 11.95 5.97 -10.23
C VAL A 19 11.58 4.96 -9.16
N THR A 20 12.57 4.26 -8.63
CA THR A 20 12.40 3.25 -7.57
C THR A 20 12.88 3.81 -6.24
N LYS A 21 12.06 3.70 -5.19
CA LYS A 21 12.44 4.09 -3.83
C LYS A 21 11.95 3.08 -2.80
N PRO A 22 12.72 2.85 -1.72
CA PRO A 22 12.25 2.04 -0.61
C PRO A 22 11.11 2.76 0.11
N VAL A 23 10.05 2.03 0.42
CA VAL A 23 8.90 2.48 1.19
C VAL A 23 8.58 1.49 2.30
N VAL A 24 7.89 2.00 3.32
CA VAL A 24 7.34 1.17 4.39
C VAL A 24 5.84 1.37 4.42
N LEU A 25 5.11 0.27 4.28
CA LEU A 25 3.67 0.23 4.45
C LEU A 25 3.37 -0.22 5.88
N THR A 26 2.35 0.37 6.48
CA THR A 26 1.72 -0.17 7.69
C THR A 26 0.62 -1.12 7.22
N GLY A 27 0.78 -2.40 7.49
CA GLY A 27 -0.17 -3.44 7.15
C GLY A 27 -1.00 -3.86 8.37
N HIS A 28 -2.25 -4.25 8.11
CA HIS A 28 -3.19 -4.79 9.09
C HIS A 28 -3.77 -6.10 8.56
N PHE A 29 -3.52 -7.20 9.27
CA PHE A 29 -4.01 -8.52 8.90
C PHE A 29 -5.46 -8.70 9.34
N LEU A 30 -6.36 -8.89 8.37
CA LEU A 30 -7.80 -9.01 8.62
C LEU A 30 -8.23 -10.45 8.99
N GLY A 31 -7.30 -11.40 9.01
CA GLY A 31 -7.56 -12.79 9.35
C GLY A 31 -7.63 -13.76 8.16
N LEU A 32 -7.88 -15.02 8.51
CA LEU A 32 -8.12 -16.12 7.58
C LEU A 32 -9.57 -16.59 7.69
N GLN A 33 -10.21 -16.83 6.56
CA GLN A 33 -11.56 -17.40 6.51
C GLN A 33 -11.59 -18.64 5.62
N ASN A 34 -12.21 -19.72 6.11
CA ASN A 34 -12.49 -20.88 5.27
C ASN A 34 -13.52 -20.48 4.20
N ASN A 35 -13.24 -20.79 2.94
CA ASN A 35 -14.22 -20.63 1.88
C ASN A 35 -15.11 -21.88 1.79
N ALA A 36 -16.33 -21.70 1.27
CA ALA A 36 -17.32 -22.79 1.15
C ALA A 36 -16.85 -23.96 0.26
N ASN A 37 -15.79 -23.78 -0.54
CA ASN A 37 -15.29 -24.75 -1.50
C ASN A 37 -14.03 -25.51 -1.00
N GLY A 38 -13.73 -25.45 0.31
CA GLY A 38 -12.62 -26.19 0.93
C GLY A 38 -11.23 -25.54 0.81
N GLY A 39 -11.14 -24.28 0.38
CA GLY A 39 -9.91 -23.48 0.43
C GLY A 39 -9.94 -22.42 1.54
N GLN A 40 -8.85 -21.66 1.67
CA GLN A 40 -8.77 -20.53 2.62
C GLN A 40 -8.70 -19.19 1.88
N ARG A 41 -9.25 -18.15 2.49
CA ARG A 41 -9.11 -16.75 2.07
C ARG A 41 -8.32 -15.99 3.13
N LEU A 42 -7.43 -15.10 2.70
CA LEU A 42 -6.68 -14.18 3.56
C LEU A 42 -7.07 -12.75 3.22
N GLY A 43 -7.32 -11.94 4.24
CA GLY A 43 -7.50 -10.50 4.11
C GLY A 43 -6.29 -9.72 4.67
N LEU A 44 -5.85 -8.70 3.95
CA LEU A 44 -4.79 -7.78 4.38
C LEU A 44 -5.11 -6.37 3.88
N GLU A 45 -5.01 -5.39 4.75
CA GLU A 45 -4.96 -3.98 4.38
C GLU A 45 -3.53 -3.45 4.57
N ALA A 46 -3.13 -2.48 3.75
CA ALA A 46 -1.86 -1.78 3.94
C ALA A 46 -1.95 -0.34 3.43
N SER A 47 -1.28 0.57 4.12
CA SER A 47 -1.25 1.99 3.75
C SER A 47 0.14 2.61 3.91
N THR A 48 0.45 3.57 3.04
CA THR A 48 1.63 4.45 3.15
C THR A 48 1.37 5.78 2.48
N THR A 49 2.07 6.83 2.89
CA THR A 49 2.04 8.13 2.22
C THR A 49 3.41 8.43 1.63
N VAL A 50 3.44 8.76 0.34
CA VAL A 50 4.66 9.10 -0.39
C VAL A 50 4.62 10.54 -0.91
N ASN A 51 5.78 11.18 -1.07
CA ASN A 51 5.84 12.49 -1.71
C ASN A 51 5.90 12.32 -3.23
N ARG A 52 4.90 12.82 -3.96
CA ARG A 52 4.83 12.69 -5.43
C ARG A 52 6.01 13.34 -6.18
N LEU A 53 6.65 14.33 -5.57
CA LEU A 53 7.81 15.02 -6.15
C LEU A 53 9.02 14.09 -6.23
N ASP A 54 9.14 13.12 -5.32
CA ASP A 54 10.19 12.11 -5.31
C ASP A 54 10.16 11.19 -6.54
N TYR A 55 9.00 11.07 -7.18
CA TYR A 55 8.77 10.24 -8.35
C TYR A 55 8.62 11.07 -9.65
N GLY A 56 9.03 12.35 -9.61
CA GLY A 56 9.01 13.24 -10.77
C GLY A 56 7.62 13.75 -11.17
N VAL A 57 6.59 13.53 -10.34
CA VAL A 57 5.24 14.07 -10.58
C VAL A 57 5.21 15.51 -10.06
N LYS A 58 5.60 16.48 -10.90
CA LYS A 58 5.86 17.88 -10.48
C LYS A 58 4.72 18.87 -10.73
N TRP A 59 3.66 18.48 -11.45
CA TRP A 59 2.58 19.43 -11.76
C TRP A 59 1.97 20.02 -10.49
N ASN A 60 1.85 21.34 -10.46
CA ASN A 60 1.19 22.08 -9.40
C ASN A 60 0.88 23.49 -9.95
N ARG A 61 -0.07 24.18 -9.34
CA ARG A 61 -0.43 25.56 -9.69
C ARG A 61 -0.33 26.43 -8.45
N ALA A 62 0.24 27.63 -8.57
CA ALA A 62 0.20 28.61 -7.50
C ALA A 62 -1.23 29.14 -7.31
N VAL A 63 -1.66 29.29 -6.06
CA VAL A 63 -2.95 29.91 -5.71
C VAL A 63 -2.76 31.40 -5.45
N GLU A 64 -3.78 32.20 -5.78
CA GLU A 64 -3.79 33.63 -5.49
C GLU A 64 -3.78 33.85 -3.97
N GLY A 65 -2.89 34.72 -3.48
CA GLY A 65 -2.64 34.89 -2.05
C GLY A 65 -1.50 34.01 -1.48
N GLY A 66 -0.88 33.17 -2.30
CA GLY A 66 0.30 32.36 -1.94
C GLY A 66 -0.03 30.90 -1.61
N GLY A 67 0.98 30.04 -1.72
CA GLY A 67 0.85 28.59 -1.54
C GLY A 67 0.65 27.81 -2.84
N MET A 68 0.47 26.50 -2.69
CA MET A 68 0.37 25.55 -3.80
C MET A 68 -1.02 24.90 -3.82
N MET A 69 -1.60 24.72 -5.01
CA MET A 69 -2.93 24.14 -5.20
C MET A 69 -3.02 22.67 -4.75
N LEU A 70 -1.96 21.89 -4.98
CA LEU A 70 -1.92 20.49 -4.59
C LEU A 70 -0.91 20.23 -3.47
N TRP A 71 -1.36 19.45 -2.49
CA TRP A 71 -0.48 18.79 -1.53
C TRP A 71 0.48 17.80 -2.24
N ASN A 72 1.67 17.62 -1.66
CA ASN A 72 2.69 16.72 -2.22
C ASN A 72 2.53 15.27 -1.74
N GLY A 73 1.97 15.05 -0.55
CA GLY A 73 1.74 13.72 -0.02
C GLY A 73 0.60 13.03 -0.75
N VAL A 74 0.84 11.80 -1.16
CA VAL A 74 -0.12 10.90 -1.79
C VAL A 74 -0.21 9.66 -0.93
N THR A 75 -1.39 9.41 -0.38
CA THR A 75 -1.68 8.17 0.34
C THR A 75 -2.01 7.07 -0.66
N ILE A 76 -1.42 5.91 -0.43
CA ILE A 76 -1.65 4.67 -1.17
C ILE A 76 -2.28 3.71 -0.20
N ASP A 77 -3.54 3.34 -0.47
CA ASP A 77 -4.28 2.35 0.30
C ASP A 77 -4.43 1.07 -0.54
N ILE A 78 -4.14 -0.06 0.07
CA ILE A 78 -4.14 -1.38 -0.55
C ILE A 78 -5.04 -2.29 0.28
N ALA A 79 -6.01 -2.93 -0.38
CA ALA A 79 -6.80 -4.01 0.18
C ALA A 79 -6.55 -5.28 -0.65
N VAL A 80 -6.16 -6.37 0.01
CA VAL A 80 -5.81 -7.64 -0.62
C VAL A 80 -6.74 -8.74 -0.09
N GLU A 81 -7.34 -9.48 -1.01
CA GLU A 81 -7.90 -10.81 -0.75
C GLU A 81 -7.08 -11.84 -1.52
N ALA A 82 -6.55 -12.85 -0.81
CA ALA A 82 -5.80 -13.94 -1.43
C ALA A 82 -6.48 -15.29 -1.17
N LEU A 83 -6.62 -16.10 -2.24
CA LEU A 83 -7.16 -17.45 -2.16
C LEU A 83 -6.03 -18.47 -2.10
N HIS A 84 -6.00 -19.30 -1.05
CA HIS A 84 -5.14 -20.48 -1.02
C HIS A 84 -5.71 -21.56 -1.95
N ARG A 85 -5.05 -21.78 -3.09
CA ARG A 85 -5.29 -22.98 -3.91
C ARG A 85 -4.40 -24.10 -3.39
N GLY A 86 -4.99 -25.10 -2.74
CA GLY A 86 -4.29 -26.34 -2.43
C GLY A 86 -3.73 -26.95 -3.72
N ARG A 87 -2.50 -27.50 -3.67
CA ARG A 87 -1.93 -28.23 -4.82
C ARG A 87 -2.88 -29.36 -5.17
N ARG A 88 -3.51 -29.32 -6.35
CA ARG A 88 -4.09 -30.54 -6.93
C ARG A 88 -2.90 -31.45 -7.27
N GLY A 89 -2.88 -32.62 -6.64
CA GLY A 89 -2.04 -33.74 -7.07
C GLY A 89 -2.46 -34.23 -8.44
#